data_AF-A0A2P9GXB1-F1
#
_entry.id   AF-A0A2P9GXB1-F1
#
_cell.length_a   1.000
_cell.length_b   1.000
_cell.length_c   1.000
_cell.angle_alpha   90.00
_cell.angle_beta   90.00
_cell.angle_gamma   90.00
#
_symmetry.space_group_name_H-M   'P 1'
#
loop_
_entity.id
_entity.type
_entity.pdbx_description
1 polymer ?
#
loop_
_entity_poly.entity_id
_entity_poly.type
_entity_poly.pdbx_seq_one_letter_code
_entity_poly.pdbx_strand_id
1 'polypeptide(L)'
;MKIFIWRHSKFLSSWSMFDEPHIYRDNYLQAEIAVLAKSTEEALELIEKDGQWDIHELRRIEPKVIALDSPAIVSRFVHFG
;
A
#
# COMPACT_ATOMS: atom_id res chain seq x y z
N MET A 1 -11.81 5.28 -13.13
CA MET A 1 -11.24 4.35 -12.13
C MET A 1 -9.75 4.62 -12.02
N LYS A 2 -9.17 4.32 -10.86
CA LYS A 2 -7.76 4.57 -10.53
C LYS A 2 -7.22 3.36 -9.79
N ILE A 3 -5.92 3.15 -9.84
CA ILE A 3 -5.23 2.17 -9.00
C ILE A 3 -4.63 2.91 -7.82
N PHE A 4 -4.93 2.45 -6.62
CA PHE A 4 -4.37 2.93 -5.36
C PHE A 4 -3.38 1.88 -4.86
N ILE A 5 -2.11 2.25 -4.69
CA ILE A 5 -1.04 1.33 -4.29
C ILE A 5 -0.47 1.80 -2.97
N TRP A 6 -0.63 0.98 -1.94
CA TRP A 6 0.08 1.12 -0.68
C TRP A 6 1.28 0.22 -0.68
N ARG A 7 2.45 0.78 -0.35
CA ARG A 7 3.70 0.02 -0.25
C ARG A 7 4.42 0.44 1.02
N HIS A 8 4.79 -0.55 1.82
CA HIS A 8 5.64 -0.35 2.98
C HIS A 8 6.82 -1.33 2.94
N SER A 9 8.01 -0.86 3.30
CA SER A 9 9.24 -1.66 3.34
C SER A 9 10.04 -1.32 4.58
N LYS A 10 10.46 -2.35 5.31
CA LYS A 10 11.30 -2.25 6.50
C LYS A 10 12.81 -2.23 6.16
N PHE A 11 13.17 -2.30 4.87
CA PHE A 11 14.57 -2.31 4.42
C PHE A 11 15.21 -0.91 4.44
N LEU A 12 14.41 0.14 4.30
CA LEU A 12 14.84 1.53 4.21
C LEU A 12 14.01 2.34 5.20
N SER A 13 14.33 2.24 6.49
CA SER A 13 13.59 2.95 7.53
C SER A 13 13.94 4.45 7.53
N SER A 14 13.12 5.23 6.83
CA SER A 14 13.04 6.70 7.00
C SER A 14 12.30 7.09 8.29
N TRP A 15 11.63 6.13 8.92
CA TRP A 15 10.89 6.27 10.17
C TRP A 15 11.76 5.86 11.35
N SER A 16 11.63 6.54 12.49
CA SER A 16 12.24 6.06 13.74
C SER A 16 11.70 4.66 14.04
N MET A 17 12.53 3.77 14.62
CA MET A 17 12.10 2.41 15.01
C MET A 17 10.84 2.39 15.90
N PHE A 18 10.48 3.50 16.53
CA PHE A 18 9.31 3.64 17.40
C PHE A 18 8.01 3.98 16.68
N ASP A 19 8.06 4.44 15.42
CA ASP A 19 6.88 4.90 14.68
C ASP A 19 6.80 4.29 13.27
N GLU A 20 7.45 3.14 13.09
CA GLU A 20 7.46 2.42 11.82
C GLU A 20 6.07 1.83 11.53
N PRO A 21 5.47 2.12 10.36
CA PRO A 21 4.15 1.62 10.04
C PRO A 21 4.06 0.09 9.97
N HIS A 22 2.95 -0.48 10.43
CA HIS A 22 2.71 -1.93 10.38
C HIS A 22 1.39 -2.25 9.66
N ILE A 23 1.40 -2.10 8.32
CA ILE A 23 0.20 -2.15 7.48
C ILE A 23 -0.45 -3.54 7.27
N TYR A 24 0.18 -4.63 7.69
CA TYR A 24 -0.30 -6.01 7.47
C TYR A 24 -0.20 -6.81 8.76
N ARG A 25 -1.17 -7.69 9.07
CA ARG A 25 -1.25 -8.37 10.38
C ARG A 25 0.00 -9.18 10.75
N ASP A 26 0.55 -9.94 9.80
CA ASP A 26 1.73 -10.76 10.04
C ASP A 26 3.03 -9.96 9.88
N ASN A 27 4.17 -10.57 10.24
CA ASN A 27 5.48 -9.99 10.00
C ASN A 27 5.83 -9.99 8.51
N TYR A 28 6.35 -8.85 8.04
CA TYR A 28 6.83 -8.69 6.68
C TYR A 28 8.05 -7.77 6.64
N LEU A 29 8.91 -7.97 5.64
CA LEU A 29 9.97 -7.02 5.28
C LEU A 29 9.50 -6.03 4.20
N GLN A 30 8.57 -6.46 3.36
CA GLN A 30 7.89 -5.61 2.39
C GLN A 30 6.44 -6.06 2.23
N ALA A 31 5.51 -5.12 2.24
CA ALA A 31 4.10 -5.35 1.98
C ALA A 31 3.63 -4.35 0.92
N GLU A 32 2.87 -4.84 -0.06
CA GLU A 32 2.18 -4.01 -1.05
C GLU A 32 0.76 -4.52 -1.26
N ILE A 33 -0.19 -3.58 -1.34
CA ILE A 33 -1.53 -3.83 -1.86
C ILE A 33 -1.88 -2.80 -2.92
N ALA A 34 -2.43 -3.28 -4.04
CA ALA A 34 -2.91 -2.46 -5.14
C ALA A 34 -4.40 -2.70 -5.34
N VAL A 35 -5.20 -1.63 -5.32
CA VAL A 35 -6.66 -1.68 -5.38
C VAL A 35 -7.17 -0.82 -6.51
N LEU A 36 -8.05 -1.39 -7.32
CA LEU A 36 -8.75 -0.69 -8.38
C LEU A 36 -10.06 -0.10 -7.85
N ALA A 37 -10.14 1.22 -7.72
CA ALA A 37 -11.31 1.91 -7.16
C ALA A 37 -11.54 3.29 -7.81
N LYS A 38 -12.63 3.96 -7.45
CA LYS A 38 -12.94 5.35 -7.87
C LYS A 38 -12.36 6.37 -6.89
N SER A 39 -12.27 6.04 -5.60
CA SER A 39 -11.70 6.88 -4.54
C SER A 39 -10.83 6.08 -3.57
N THR A 40 -10.07 6.80 -2.73
CA THR A 40 -9.27 6.20 -1.67
C THR A 40 -10.15 5.49 -0.65
N GLU A 41 -11.30 6.07 -0.31
CA GLU A 41 -12.26 5.51 0.66
C GLU A 41 -12.82 4.18 0.16
N GLU A 42 -13.24 4.11 -1.11
CA GLU A 42 -13.72 2.87 -1.72
C GLU A 42 -12.62 1.80 -1.75
N ALA A 43 -11.37 2.20 -2.01
CA ALA A 43 -10.24 1.27 -1.94
C ALA A 43 -10.02 0.74 -0.52
N LEU A 44 -10.07 1.60 0.51
CA LEU A 44 -9.92 1.20 1.91
C LEU A 44 -11.07 0.29 2.38
N GLU A 45 -12.31 0.54 1.95
CA GLU A 45 -13.45 -0.34 2.25
C GLU A 45 -13.29 -1.74 1.63
N LEU A 46 -12.66 -1.84 0.45
CA LEU A 46 -12.33 -3.14 -0.16
C LEU A 46 -11.23 -3.86 0.61
N ILE A 47 -10.21 -3.12 1.06
CA ILE A 47 -9.11 -3.67 1.86
C ILE A 47 -9.61 -4.14 3.23
N GLU A 48 -10.53 -3.41 3.85
CA GLU A 48 -11.09 -3.77 5.16
C GLU A 48 -11.81 -5.13 5.11
N LYS A 49 -12.48 -5.43 3.99
CA LYS A 49 -13.15 -6.72 3.76
C LYS A 49 -12.19 -7.90 3.58
N ASP A 50 -10.96 -7.67 3.13
CA ASP A 50 -9.91 -8.69 3.07
C ASP A 50 -9.44 -9.09 4.48
N GLY A 51 -9.54 -8.16 5.44
CA GLY A 51 -9.37 -8.44 6.87
C GLY A 51 -7.94 -8.71 7.32
N GLN A 52 -6.94 -8.70 6.43
CA GLN A 52 -5.53 -8.92 6.78
C GLN A 52 -4.72 -7.62 6.95
N TRP A 53 -5.30 -6.49 6.54
CA TRP A 53 -4.62 -5.21 6.48
C TRP A 53 -5.05 -4.30 7.61
N ASP A 54 -4.13 -3.47 8.08
CA ASP A 54 -4.43 -2.45 9.07
C ASP A 54 -4.83 -1.14 8.37
N ILE A 55 -6.13 -0.85 8.38
CA ILE A 55 -6.70 0.36 7.75
C ILE A 55 -6.21 1.64 8.42
N HIS A 56 -5.98 1.62 9.73
CA HIS A 56 -5.47 2.80 10.43
C HIS A 56 -4.06 3.13 9.96
N GLU A 57 -3.21 2.12 9.85
CA GLU A 57 -1.84 2.27 9.33
C GLU A 57 -1.83 2.66 7.84
N LEU A 58 -2.69 2.06 7.02
CA LEU A 58 -2.83 2.43 5.60
C LEU A 58 -3.33 3.87 5.40
N ARG A 59 -4.07 4.44 6.36
CA ARG A 59 -4.46 5.86 6.33
C ARG A 59 -3.33 6.80 6.73
N ARG A 60 -2.33 6.32 7.48
CA ARG A 60 -1.15 7.11 7.87
C ARG A 60 -0.17 7.28 6.71
N ILE A 61 -0.16 6.33 5.77
CA ILE A 61 0.69 6.39 4.58
C ILE A 61 -0.11 6.80 3.35
N GLU A 62 0.46 7.67 2.52
CA GLU A 62 -0.20 8.11 1.30
C GLU A 62 -0.08 7.05 0.20
N PRO A 63 -1.19 6.57 -0.40
CA PRO A 63 -1.13 5.65 -1.52
C PRO A 63 -0.60 6.35 -2.76
N LYS A 64 0.15 5.61 -3.57
CA LYS A 64 0.39 6.04 -4.94
C LYS A 64 -0.88 5.86 -5.75
N VAL A 65 -1.38 6.93 -6.36
CA VAL A 65 -2.60 6.92 -7.18
C VAL A 65 -2.25 7.00 -8.66
N ILE A 66 -2.76 6.06 -9.45
CA ILE A 66 -2.54 5.99 -10.91
C ILE A 66 -3.89 6.10 -11.62
N ALA A 67 -4.05 7.13 -12.46
CA ALA A 67 -5.22 7.26 -13.32
C ALA A 67 -5.19 6.23 -14.46
N LEU A 68 -6.36 5.75 -14.86
CA LEU A 68 -6.52 4.78 -15.95
C LEU A 68 -6.93 5.44 -17.28
N ASP A 69 -6.40 6.63 -17.55
CA ASP A 69 -6.65 7.40 -18.77
C ASP A 69 -5.66 7.05 -19.90
N SER A 70 -4.54 6.43 -19.58
CA SER A 70 -3.45 6.11 -20.51
C SER A 70 -2.72 4.83 -20.12
N PRO A 71 -2.06 4.14 -21.06
CA PRO A 71 -1.23 2.98 -20.73
C PRO A 71 -0.11 3.34 -19.76
N ALA A 72 0.04 2.58 -18.67
CA ALA A 72 1.03 2.84 -17.64
C ALA A 72 1.62 1.55 -17.05
N ILE A 73 2.88 1.63 -16.63
CA ILE A 73 3.51 0.59 -15.80
C ILE A 73 3.05 0.81 -14.36
N VAL A 74 2.23 -0.11 -13.85
CA VAL A 74 1.61 0.01 -12.53
C VAL A 74 2.60 -0.31 -11.41
N SER A 75 3.32 -1.43 -11.54
CA SER A 75 4.36 -1.83 -10.60
C SER A 75 5.54 -2.47 -11.32
N ARG A 76 6.72 -2.33 -10.73
CA ARG A 76 7.95 -3.04 -11.09
C ARG A 76 8.68 -3.35 -9.80
N PHE A 77 9.14 -4.58 -9.66
CA PHE A 77 9.92 -5.04 -8.53
C PHE A 77 11.14 -5.78 -9.03
N VAL A 78 12.32 -5.34 -8.58
CA VAL A 78 13.59 -6.01 -8.81
C VAL A 78 14.32 -6.01 -7.48
N HIS A 79 14.51 -7.19 -6.90
CA HIS A 79 15.25 -7.37 -5.66
C HIS A 79 16.59 -8.04 -6.00
N PHE A 80 17.69 -7.39 -5.64
CA PHE A 80 19.02 -8.01 -5.66
C PHE A 80 19.33 -8.45 -4.22
N GLY A 81 19.61 -9.74 -4.04
CA GLY A 81 19.94 -10.32 -2.74
C GLY A 81 21.30 -9.87 -2.22
#